data_AF-A0A318U187-F1
#
_entry.id   AF-A0A318U187-F1
#
_cell.length_a   1.000
_cell.length_b   1.000
_cell.length_c   1.000
_cell.angle_alpha   90.00
_cell.angle_beta   90.00
_cell.angle_gamma   90.00
#
_symmetry.space_group_name_H-M   'P 1'
#
loop_
_entity.id
_entity.type
_entity.pdbx_description
1 polymer ?
#
loop_
_entity_poly.entity_id
_entity_poly.type
_entity_poly.pdbx_seq_one_letter_code
_entity_poly.pdbx_strand_id
1 'polypeptide(L)'
;MADGGSPSRMRPQRILRCTACHHGSAACSPGIDFLARLGAAIALAPVGAEFELVGSASLICNGQVCPAVWRATADATWLWGDVAPDVPIAALLDTGEGDCVIAAAEIMTGAVVVQ
;
A
#
# COMPACT_ATOMS: atom_id res chain seq x y z
N MET A 1 41.81 1.91 1.36
CA MET A 1 40.93 2.94 0.78
C MET A 1 39.60 2.25 0.55
N ALA A 2 38.57 2.63 1.32
CA ALA A 2 37.25 2.02 1.23
C ALA A 2 36.37 2.95 0.39
N ASP A 3 35.98 2.49 -0.79
CA ASP A 3 35.05 3.23 -1.64
C ASP A 3 33.66 3.17 -1.00
N GLY A 4 33.16 4.34 -0.61
CA GLY A 4 31.83 4.51 -0.04
C GLY A 4 30.75 4.13 -1.05
N GLY A 5 29.96 3.12 -0.73
CA GLY A 5 28.76 2.77 -1.48
C GLY A 5 27.81 3.96 -1.55
N SER A 6 27.46 4.38 -2.78
CA SER A 6 26.48 5.42 -3.03
C SER A 6 25.10 5.01 -2.52
N PRO A 7 24.30 5.92 -1.93
CA PRO A 7 22.93 5.59 -1.55
C PRO A 7 22.10 5.31 -2.80
N SER A 8 21.44 4.16 -2.84
CA SER A 8 20.43 3.83 -3.84
C SER A 8 19.35 4.92 -3.85
N ARG A 9 19.17 5.58 -5.00
CA ARG A 9 18.21 6.66 -5.16
C ARG A 9 16.80 6.07 -5.24
N MET A 10 16.16 5.91 -4.08
CA MET A 10 14.74 5.59 -3.99
C MET A 10 13.94 6.58 -4.83
N ARG A 11 13.18 6.09 -5.82
CA ARG A 11 12.27 6.97 -6.59
C ARG A 11 11.15 7.46 -5.68
N PRO A 12 10.68 8.71 -5.86
CA PRO A 12 9.60 9.25 -5.04
C PRO A 12 8.37 8.36 -5.21
N GLN A 13 7.94 7.73 -4.12
CA GLN A 13 6.65 7.05 -4.03
C GLN A 13 5.56 8.09 -4.29
N ARG A 14 4.69 7.86 -5.27
CA ARG A 14 3.59 8.77 -5.61
C ARG A 14 2.30 8.19 -5.06
N ILE A 15 1.65 8.95 -4.17
CA ILE A 15 0.28 8.66 -3.75
C ILE A 15 -0.63 8.98 -4.94
N LEU A 16 -1.28 7.97 -5.50
CA LEU A 16 -2.17 8.12 -6.65
C LEU A 16 -3.61 8.42 -6.23
N ARG A 17 -4.02 7.91 -5.07
CA ARG A 17 -5.31 8.22 -4.44
C ARG A 17 -5.16 8.14 -2.94
N CYS A 18 -5.73 9.09 -2.21
CA CYS A 18 -5.96 8.98 -0.77
C CYS A 18 -7.29 9.66 -0.48
N THR A 19 -8.29 8.88 -0.10
CA THR A 19 -9.57 9.42 0.38
C THR A 19 -9.41 9.89 1.84
N ALA A 20 -10.31 10.76 2.28
CA ALA A 20 -10.40 11.08 3.71
C ALA A 20 -10.60 9.79 4.52
N CYS A 21 -10.03 9.76 5.72
CA CYS A 21 -10.18 8.64 6.62
C CYS A 21 -11.67 8.48 7.01
N HIS A 22 -12.17 7.24 7.14
CA HIS A 22 -13.52 7.04 7.67
C HIS A 22 -13.63 7.59 9.12
N HIS A 23 -12.55 7.45 9.89
CA HIS A 23 -12.49 7.84 11.30
C HIS A 23 -12.12 9.32 11.54
N GLY A 24 -11.98 10.14 10.48
CA GLY A 24 -11.66 11.57 10.63
C GLY A 24 -11.62 12.34 9.30
N SER A 25 -11.73 13.66 9.34
CA SER A 25 -11.85 14.50 8.12
C SER A 25 -10.54 14.74 7.36
N ALA A 26 -9.45 14.04 7.71
CA ALA A 26 -8.12 14.21 7.13
C ALA A 26 -7.66 12.94 6.42
N ALA A 27 -6.54 13.03 5.70
CA ALA A 27 -5.88 11.87 5.11
C ALA A 27 -5.51 10.85 6.20
N CYS A 28 -5.65 9.56 5.89
CA CYS A 28 -5.32 8.48 6.82
C CYS A 28 -3.80 8.30 6.95
N SER A 29 -3.14 9.11 7.79
CA SER A 29 -1.69 9.01 8.02
C SER A 29 -1.21 7.58 8.36
N PRO A 30 -1.90 6.81 9.24
CA PRO A 30 -1.50 5.44 9.52
C PRO A 30 -1.54 4.53 8.27
N GLY A 31 -2.54 4.70 7.41
CA GLY A 31 -2.67 3.93 6.16
C GLY A 31 -1.59 4.31 5.14
N ILE A 32 -1.30 5.60 4.99
CA ILE A 32 -0.23 6.10 4.11
C ILE A 32 1.13 5.57 4.57
N ASP A 33 1.44 5.68 5.87
CA ASP A 33 2.70 5.21 6.43
C ASP A 33 2.86 3.70 6.27
N PHE A 34 1.78 2.94 6.44
CA PHE A 34 1.75 1.50 6.21
C PHE A 34 2.10 1.16 4.75
N LEU A 35 1.40 1.78 3.80
CA LEU A 35 1.63 1.56 2.36
C LEU A 35 3.03 1.96 1.92
N ALA A 36 3.57 3.06 2.45
CA ALA A 36 4.89 3.56 2.10
C ALA A 36 6.00 2.61 2.57
N ARG A 37 5.87 2.06 3.78
CA ARG A 37 6.79 1.05 4.33
C ARG A 37 6.70 -0.27 3.57
N LEU A 38 5.48 -0.70 3.24
CA LEU A 38 5.25 -1.91 2.47
C LEU A 38 5.87 -1.78 1.06
N GLY A 39 5.61 -0.68 0.35
CA GLY A 39 6.20 -0.41 -0.95
C GLY A 39 7.73 -0.36 -0.89
N ALA A 40 8.31 0.28 0.13
CA ALA A 40 9.76 0.28 0.32
C ALA A 40 10.33 -1.12 0.55
N ALA A 41 9.64 -1.98 1.30
CA ALA A 41 10.06 -3.37 1.51
C ALA A 41 10.01 -4.20 0.23
N ILE A 42 8.93 -4.06 -0.56
CA ILE A 42 8.80 -4.76 -1.85
C ILE A 42 9.86 -4.29 -2.85
N ALA A 43 10.17 -2.99 -2.90
CA ALA A 43 11.22 -2.46 -3.77
C ALA A 43 12.62 -3.06 -3.50
N LEU A 44 12.89 -3.49 -2.27
CA LEU A 44 14.16 -4.13 -1.88
C LEU A 44 14.17 -5.64 -2.14
N ALA A 45 13.02 -6.26 -2.40
CA ALA A 45 12.90 -7.69 -2.63
C ALA A 45 13.11 -8.03 -4.12
N PRO A 46 13.77 -9.15 -4.45
CA PRO A 46 13.93 -9.60 -5.84
C PRO A 46 12.64 -10.25 -6.36
N VAL A 47 11.58 -9.47 -6.48
CA VAL A 47 10.26 -9.92 -6.93
C VAL A 47 10.08 -9.70 -8.43
N GLY A 48 9.38 -10.64 -9.09
CA GLY A 48 9.05 -10.54 -10.52
C GLY A 48 7.77 -9.73 -10.77
N ALA A 49 7.46 -9.48 -12.05
CA ALA A 49 6.25 -8.73 -12.46
C ALA A 49 4.94 -9.40 -12.01
N GLU A 50 4.93 -10.74 -11.92
CA GLU A 50 3.77 -11.52 -11.46
C GLU A 50 3.65 -11.57 -9.92
N PHE A 51 4.49 -10.83 -9.19
CA PHE A 51 4.43 -10.82 -7.73
C PHE A 51 3.18 -10.12 -7.24
N GLU A 52 2.44 -10.82 -6.40
CA GLU A 52 1.30 -10.30 -5.68
C GLU A 52 1.33 -10.80 -4.24
N LEU A 53 1.13 -9.88 -3.30
CA LEU A 53 0.98 -10.15 -1.89
C LEU A 53 -0.26 -9.44 -1.37
N VAL A 54 -1.10 -10.15 -0.66
CA VAL A 54 -2.35 -9.63 -0.13
C VAL A 54 -2.48 -10.02 1.33
N GLY A 55 -3.03 -9.12 2.14
CA GLY A 55 -3.26 -9.41 3.53
C GLY A 55 -4.22 -8.44 4.20
N SER A 56 -4.36 -8.60 5.51
CA SER A 56 -5.09 -7.69 6.37
C SER A 56 -4.17 -7.10 7.44
N ALA A 57 -4.57 -5.95 7.99
CA ALA A 57 -3.88 -5.27 9.09
C ALA A 57 -4.91 -4.53 9.95
N SER A 58 -4.66 -4.43 11.25
CA SER A 58 -5.43 -3.56 12.13
C SER A 58 -4.63 -2.28 12.38
N LEU A 59 -5.12 -1.16 11.87
CA LEU A 59 -4.51 0.16 12.06
C LEU A 59 -5.23 0.90 13.18
N ILE A 60 -4.55 1.84 13.84
CA ILE A 60 -5.20 2.77 14.77
C ILE A 60 -5.35 4.12 14.07
N CYS A 61 -6.59 4.49 13.75
CA CYS A 61 -6.94 5.72 13.06
C CYS A 61 -7.76 6.61 14.00
N ASN A 62 -7.25 7.80 14.32
CA ASN A 62 -7.91 8.73 15.23
C ASN A 62 -8.37 8.10 16.57
N GLY A 63 -7.56 7.18 17.11
CA GLY A 63 -7.88 6.46 18.35
C GLY A 63 -8.90 5.34 18.21
N GLN A 64 -9.34 4.99 16.99
CA GLN A 64 -10.23 3.87 16.71
C GLN A 64 -9.48 2.76 15.96
N VAL A 65 -9.85 1.50 16.22
CA VAL A 65 -9.35 0.35 15.46
C VAL A 65 -9.97 0.41 14.06
N CYS A 66 -9.13 0.38 13.05
CA CYS A 66 -9.49 0.41 11.64
C CYS A 66 -8.98 -0.88 11.00
N PRO A 67 -9.86 -1.88 10.81
CA PRO A 67 -9.52 -3.07 10.04
C PRO A 67 -9.25 -2.66 8.60
N ALA A 68 -8.12 -3.10 8.07
CA ALA A 68 -7.68 -2.78 6.73
C ALA A 68 -7.32 -4.05 5.97
N VAL A 69 -7.61 -4.02 4.66
CA VAL A 69 -7.10 -4.99 3.70
C VAL A 69 -6.12 -4.25 2.80
N TRP A 70 -5.07 -4.94 2.37
CA TRP A 70 -4.05 -4.36 1.53
C TRP A 70 -3.57 -5.34 0.47
N ARG A 71 -3.09 -4.77 -0.62
CA ARG A 71 -2.47 -5.49 -1.75
C ARG A 71 -1.15 -4.83 -2.08
N ALA A 72 -0.15 -5.62 -2.41
CA ALA A 72 1.13 -5.17 -2.92
C ALA A 72 1.54 -5.97 -4.14
N THR A 73 2.02 -5.26 -5.15
CA THR A 73 2.66 -5.80 -6.35
C THR A 73 4.06 -5.23 -6.47
N ALA A 74 4.82 -5.66 -7.47
CA ALA A 74 6.11 -5.05 -7.79
C ALA A 74 6.00 -3.52 -8.04
N ASP A 75 4.86 -3.07 -8.57
CA ASP A 75 4.69 -1.68 -9.05
C ASP A 75 3.92 -0.77 -8.09
N ALA A 76 3.02 -1.31 -7.27
CA ALA A 76 2.15 -0.51 -6.42
C ALA A 76 1.61 -1.25 -5.20
N THR A 77 1.18 -0.46 -4.21
CA THR A 77 0.50 -0.93 -3.02
C THR A 77 -0.85 -0.21 -2.85
N TRP A 78 -1.87 -0.95 -2.43
CA TRP A 78 -3.24 -0.49 -2.23
C TRP A 78 -3.72 -0.83 -0.82
N LEU A 79 -4.59 0.01 -0.27
CA LEU A 79 -5.22 -0.21 1.03
C LEU A 79 -6.70 0.18 1.00
N TRP A 80 -7.52 -0.69 1.58
CA TRP A 80 -8.92 -0.47 1.92
C TRP A 80 -9.03 -0.44 3.44
N GLY A 81 -9.60 0.63 3.98
CA GLY A 81 -9.80 0.80 5.42
C GLY A 81 -11.27 0.65 5.80
N ASP A 82 -11.51 0.39 7.09
CA ASP A 82 -12.84 0.15 7.66
C ASP A 82 -13.55 -1.05 7.00
N VAL A 83 -12.77 -2.10 6.72
CA VAL A 83 -13.28 -3.31 6.08
C VAL A 83 -13.98 -4.18 7.12
N ALA A 84 -15.23 -4.56 6.86
CA ALA A 84 -15.94 -5.49 7.72
C ALA A 84 -15.25 -6.88 7.72
N PRO A 85 -15.16 -7.55 8.88
CA PRO A 85 -14.32 -8.75 9.05
C PRO A 85 -14.81 -9.97 8.26
N ASP A 86 -16.06 -9.97 7.81
CA ASP A 86 -16.70 -10.99 7.00
C ASP A 86 -16.52 -10.79 5.49
N VAL A 87 -15.99 -9.64 5.06
CA VAL A 87 -15.72 -9.36 3.64
C VAL A 87 -14.51 -10.18 3.19
N PRO A 88 -14.66 -11.10 2.22
CA PRO A 88 -13.54 -11.86 1.72
C PRO A 88 -12.59 -10.93 0.95
N ILE A 89 -11.29 -11.04 1.24
CA ILE A 89 -10.25 -10.27 0.57
C ILE A 89 -10.38 -10.35 -0.96
N ALA A 90 -10.70 -11.53 -1.51
CA ALA A 90 -10.89 -11.72 -2.96
C ALA A 90 -12.01 -10.84 -3.55
N ALA A 91 -13.07 -10.53 -2.79
CA ALA A 91 -14.14 -9.65 -3.27
C ALA A 91 -13.71 -8.17 -3.33
N LEU A 92 -12.71 -7.77 -2.54
CA LEU A 92 -12.14 -6.42 -2.61
C LEU A 92 -11.15 -6.26 -3.77
N LEU A 93 -10.66 -7.38 -4.31
CA LEU A 93 -9.72 -7.44 -5.42
C LEU A 93 -10.39 -7.64 -6.78
N ASP A 94 -11.68 -7.97 -6.80
CA ASP A 94 -12.42 -8.12 -8.03
C ASP A 94 -12.62 -6.74 -8.68
N THR A 95 -11.88 -6.50 -9.74
CA THR A 95 -11.94 -5.25 -10.53
C THR A 95 -12.96 -5.36 -11.67
N GLY A 96 -13.79 -6.42 -11.69
CA GLY A 96 -14.86 -6.62 -12.65
C GLY A 96 -15.79 -5.40 -12.75
N GLU A 97 -16.12 -5.01 -13.97
CA GLU A 97 -17.06 -3.94 -14.31
C GLU A 97 -18.39 -4.07 -13.53
N GLY A 98 -18.49 -3.40 -12.39
CA GLY A 98 -19.71 -3.37 -11.59
C GLY A 98 -19.43 -3.14 -10.12
N ASP A 99 -19.49 -1.88 -9.70
CA ASP A 99 -19.20 -1.37 -8.35
C ASP A 99 -17.71 -1.47 -7.94
N CYS A 100 -16.95 -0.47 -8.41
CA CYS A 100 -15.55 -0.28 -8.02
C CYS A 100 -15.46 -0.02 -6.51
N VAL A 101 -14.98 -1.00 -5.74
CA VAL A 101 -14.52 -0.76 -4.36
C VAL A 101 -13.21 0.02 -4.46
N ILE A 102 -13.34 1.34 -4.61
CA ILE A 102 -12.22 2.26 -4.76
C ILE A 102 -11.29 2.12 -3.54
N ALA A 103 -10.01 1.81 -3.77
CA ALA A 103 -9.01 1.79 -2.72
C ALA A 103 -8.96 3.14 -1.99
N ALA A 104 -8.97 3.08 -0.66
CA ALA A 104 -8.87 4.26 0.18
C ALA A 104 -7.50 4.94 0.06
N ALA A 105 -6.45 4.16 -0.22
CA ALA A 105 -5.14 4.68 -0.59
C ALA A 105 -4.40 3.81 -1.62
N GLU A 106 -3.62 4.45 -2.49
CA GLU A 106 -2.76 3.81 -3.50
C GLU A 106 -1.39 4.52 -3.56
N ILE A 107 -0.29 3.76 -3.49
CA ILE A 107 1.09 4.26 -3.57
C ILE A 107 1.88 3.43 -4.59
N MET A 108 2.53 4.10 -5.54
CA MET A 108 3.47 3.42 -6.45
C MET A 108 4.74 2.98 -5.72
N THR A 109 5.09 1.71 -5.85
CA THR A 109 6.37 1.15 -5.45
C THR A 109 7.44 1.65 -6.42
N GLY A 110 8.41 2.41 -5.92
CA GLY A 110 9.54 2.85 -6.74
C GLY A 110 10.46 1.67 -7.04
N ALA A 111 10.65 1.31 -8.31
CA ALA A 111 11.62 0.30 -8.71
C ALA A 111 13.04 0.66 -8.24
N VAL A 112 13.75 -0.30 -7.63
CA VAL A 112 15.21 -0.22 -7.45
C VAL A 112 15.86 -0.42 -8.82
N VAL A 113 16.50 0.62 -9.35
CA VAL A 113 17.39 0.50 -10.50
C VAL A 113 18.77 0.12 -9.96
N VAL A 114 19.14 -1.15 -10.10
CA VAL A 114 20.54 -1.58 -9.92
C VAL A 114 21.29 -1.19 -11.19
N GLN A 115 22.21 -0.23 -11.09
CA GLN A 115 23.20 0.10 -12.12
C GLN A 115 24.49 -0.68 -11.87
#